data_AF-X7E8V8-F1
#
_entry.id   AF-X7E8V8-F1
#
_cell.length_a   1.000
_cell.length_b   1.000
_cell.length_c   1.000
_cell.angle_alpha   90.00
_cell.angle_beta   90.00
_cell.angle_gamma   90.00
#
_symmetry.space_group_name_H-M   'P 1'
#
loop_
_entity.id
_entity.type
_entity.pdbx_description
1 polymer ?
#
loop_
_entity_poly.entity_id
_entity_poly.type
_entity_poly.pdbx_seq_one_letter_code
_entity_poly.pdbx_strand_id
1 'polypeptide(L)' 'MKNELKYDDFGNFDADYYVEQAYALRRAYYAEIAKNAVANVKAFFASLTIRTMKSA' A
#
# COMPACT_ATOMS: atom_id res chain seq x y z
N MET A 1 -11.52 -11.68 13.44
CA MET A 1 -12.70 -11.47 12.57
C MET A 1 -13.40 -12.81 12.49
N LYS A 2 -14.64 -12.91 12.97
CA LYS A 2 -15.45 -14.12 12.80
C LYS A 2 -15.82 -14.16 11.31
N ASN A 3 -15.23 -15.08 10.56
CA ASN A 3 -15.46 -15.22 9.11
C ASN A 3 -16.82 -15.89 8.86
N GLU A 4 -17.90 -15.20 9.22
CA GLU A 4 -19.21 -15.48 8.65
C GLU A 4 -19.25 -14.73 7.33
N LEU A 5 -18.72 -15.38 6.30
CA LEU A 5 -18.81 -14.88 4.93
C LEU A 5 -20.31 -14.72 4.62
N LYS A 6 -20.76 -13.48 4.46
CA LYS A 6 -22.14 -13.18 4.11
C LYS A 6 -22.35 -13.48 2.63
N TYR A 7 -23.30 -14.35 2.36
CA TYR A 7 -23.73 -14.68 1.03
C TYR A 7 -25.10 -14.04 0.76
N ASP A 8 -25.31 -13.58 -0.46
CA ASP A 8 -26.62 -13.16 -0.94
C ASP A 8 -27.56 -14.37 -1.11
N ASP A 9 -28.84 -14.12 -1.41
CA ASP A 9 -29.85 -15.17 -1.62
C ASP A 9 -29.54 -16.11 -2.80
N PHE A 10 -28.55 -15.76 -3.63
CA PHE A 10 -28.10 -16.52 -4.78
C PHE A 10 -26.79 -17.30 -4.51
N GLY A 11 -26.22 -17.18 -3.30
CA GLY A 11 -24.98 -17.84 -2.91
C GLY A 11 -23.70 -17.13 -3.38
N ASN A 12 -23.79 -15.89 -3.87
CA ASN A 12 -22.63 -15.05 -4.13
C ASN A 12 -22.21 -14.34 -2.84
N PHE A 13 -20.96 -13.87 -2.77
CA PHE A 13 -20.55 -12.98 -1.69
C PHE A 13 -21.35 -11.68 -1.74
N ASP A 14 -21.79 -11.19 -0.58
CA ASP A 14 -22.49 -9.93 -0.44
C ASP A 14 -21.65 -8.77 -1.02
N ALA A 15 -22.30 -7.73 -1.54
CA ALA A 15 -21.63 -6.55 -2.10
C ALA A 15 -20.65 -5.93 -1.08
N ASP A 16 -21.01 -5.94 0.20
CA ASP A 16 -20.17 -5.46 1.29
C ASP A 16 -18.83 -6.21 1.37
N TYR A 17 -18.80 -7.52 1.10
CA TYR A 17 -17.57 -8.30 1.08
C TYR A 17 -16.61 -7.80 -0.01
N TYR A 18 -17.11 -7.55 -1.22
CA TYR A 18 -16.29 -7.01 -2.31
C TYR A 18 -15.80 -5.59 -2.03
N VAL A 19 -16.63 -4.78 -1.39
CA VAL A 19 -16.28 -3.41 -0.98
C VAL A 19 -15.14 -3.43 0.06
N GLU A 20 -15.24 -4.28 1.09
CA GLU A 20 -14.19 -4.43 2.09
C GLU A 20 -12.87 -4.91 1.48
N GLN A 21 -12.93 -5.87 0.56
CA GLN A 21 -11.76 -6.36 -0.16
C GLN A 21 -11.12 -5.28 -1.03
N ALA A 22 -11.93 -4.49 -1.74
CA ALA A 22 -11.44 -3.35 -2.50
C ALA A 22 -10.76 -2.30 -1.60
N TYR A 23 -11.30 -2.03 -0.41
CA TYR A 23 -10.66 -1.16 0.56
C TYR A 23 -9.35 -1.74 1.10
N ALA A 24 -9.28 -3.05 1.35
CA ALA A 24 -8.06 -3.72 1.78
C ALA A 24 -6.94 -3.59 0.73
N LEU A 25 -7.26 -3.87 -0.54
CA LEU A 25 -6.36 -3.69 -1.68
C LEU A 25 -5.88 -2.25 -1.81
N ARG A 26 -6.81 -1.28 -1.73
CA ARG A 26 -6.50 0.15 -1.79
C ARG A 26 -5.52 0.56 -0.68
N ARG A 27 -5.73 0.11 0.56
CA ARG A 27 -4.83 0.41 1.68
C ARG A 27 -3.44 -0.18 1.46
N ALA A 28 -3.35 -1.42 0.98
CA ALA A 28 -2.07 -2.06 0.68
C ALA A 28 -1.30 -1.29 -0.40
N TYR A 29 -1.98 -0.90 -1.48
CA TYR A 29 -1.41 -0.13 -2.57
C TYR A 29 -0.86 1.23 -2.11
N TYR A 30 -1.63 1.99 -1.32
CA TYR A 30 -1.15 3.27 -0.79
C TYR A 30 0.03 3.11 0.18
N ALA A 31 0.03 2.05 0.99
CA ALA A 31 1.15 1.77 1.89
C ALA A 31 2.43 1.49 1.10
N GLU A 32 2.34 0.77 -0.02
CA GLU A 32 3.46 0.49 -0.90
C GLU A 32 3.97 1.76 -1.61
N ILE A 33 3.07 2.59 -2.13
CA ILE A 33 3.44 3.89 -2.71
C ILE A 33 4.17 4.75 -1.70
N ALA A 34 3.64 4.87 -0.48
CA ALA A 34 4.24 5.69 0.57
C ALA A 34 5.66 5.19 0.93
N LYS A 35 5.83 3.86 1.05
CA LYS A 35 7.15 3.26 1.29
C LYS A 35 8.14 3.58 0.17
N ASN A 36 7.72 3.42 -1.09
CA ASN A 36 8.56 3.70 -2.25
C ASN A 36 8.92 5.18 -2.35
N ALA A 37 7.97 6.08 -2.09
CA ALA A 37 8.23 7.52 -2.07
C ALA A 37 9.26 7.90 -1.00
N VAL A 38 9.11 7.39 0.22
CA VAL A 38 10.07 7.64 1.31
C VAL A 38 11.44 7.07 0.99
N ALA A 39 11.52 5.87 0.41
CA ALA A 39 12.79 5.27 -0.01
C ALA A 39 13.49 6.12 -1.08
N ASN A 40 12.75 6.59 -2.08
CA ASN A 40 13.30 7.44 -3.15
C ASN A 40 13.80 8.78 -2.62
N VAL A 41 13.05 9.43 -1.72
CA VAL A 41 13.48 10.69 -1.10
C VAL A 41 14.77 10.48 -0.30
N LYS A 42 14.84 9.42 0.52
CA LYS A 42 16.07 9.08 1.27
C LYS A 42 17.26 8.82 0.35
N ALA A 43 17.06 8.02 -0.70
CA ALA A 43 18.10 7.72 -1.68
C ALA A 43 18.61 8.97 -2.39
N PHE A 44 17.70 9.88 -2.76
CA PHE A 44 18.04 11.16 -3.37
C PHE A 44 18.96 11.99 -2.48
N PHE A 45 18.59 12.22 -1.22
CA PHE A 45 19.42 12.99 -0.29
C PHE A 45 20.73 12.27 0.07
N ALA A 46 20.73 10.96 0.25
CA ALA A 46 21.96 10.19 0.45
C ALA A 46 22.93 10.38 -0.73
N SER A 47 22.41 10.37 -1.97
CA SER A 47 23.22 10.59 -3.16
C SER A 47 23.83 12.00 -3.23
N LEU A 48 23.11 13.02 -2.77
CA LEU A 48 23.62 14.40 -2.67
C LEU A 48 24.74 14.49 -1.64
N THR A 49 24.56 13.88 -0.46
CA THR A 49 25.59 13.84 0.60
C THR A 49 26.86 13.12 0.13
N ILE A 50 26.73 12.00 -0.58
CA ILE A 50 27.89 11.27 -1.12
C ILE A 50 28.64 12.11 -2.17
N ARG A 51 27.91 12.81 -3.04
CA ARG A 51 28.53 13.68 -4.06
C ARG A 51 29.27 14.88 -3.46
N THR A 52 28.74 15.50 -2.41
CA THR A 52 29.45 16.61 -1.74
C THR A 52 30.70 16.14 -1.02
N MET A 53 30.72 14.95 -0.40
CA MET A 53 31.93 14.41 0.24
C MET A 53 33.01 14.02 -0.78
N LYS A 54 32.62 13.60 -1.99
CA LYS A 54 33.58 13.26 -3.06
C LYS A 54 34.18 14.48 -3.75
N SER A 55 33.56 15.65 -3.60
CA SER A 55 34.00 16.91 -4.23
C SER A 55 34.81 17.82 -3.27
N ALA A 56 35.00 17.39 -2.02
CA ALA A 56 35.81 18.04 -1.00
C ALA A 56 37.10 17.24 -0.77
#